data_AF-A0A389MNV7-F1
#
_entry.id   AF-A0A389MNV7-F1
#
_cell.length_a   1.000
_cell.length_b   1.000
_cell.length_c   1.000
_cell.angle_alpha   90.00
_cell.angle_beta   90.00
_cell.angle_gamma   90.00
#
_symmetry.space_group_name_H-M   'P 1'
#
loop_
_entity.id
_entity.type
_entity.pdbx_description
1 polymer ?
#
loop_
_entity_poly.entity_id
_entity_poly.type
_entity_poly.pdbx_seq_one_letter_code
_entity_poly.pdbx_strand_id
1 'polypeptide(L)'
;MTVARFLALAAVLLAATVPVEAARQAQPVPEPPPFPQPGDRFYLSVRGPAAGGRAGFARVYADPVGDAWAVQITCGTVDTKTGKERIELQAIGEGGRDRWGNLAWTWTPVGGGVTGGGGLLRENGLTPDVHMAPPCPSGVGELSSGD
;
A
#
# COMPACT_ATOMS: atom_id res chain seq x y z
N MET A 1 28.07 80.19 8.58
CA MET A 1 28.77 79.08 7.90
C MET A 1 28.09 77.77 8.32
N THR A 2 27.12 77.27 7.56
CA THR A 2 27.20 76.41 6.36
C THR A 2 27.11 74.92 6.72
N VAL A 3 25.87 74.41 6.53
CA VAL A 3 25.50 73.08 6.04
C VAL A 3 25.66 71.89 6.99
N ALA A 4 24.55 71.60 7.68
CA ALA A 4 24.12 70.25 7.98
C ALA A 4 23.38 69.64 6.77
N ARG A 5 23.32 68.31 6.76
CA ARG A 5 22.63 67.39 5.83
C ARG A 5 23.49 66.92 4.67
N PHE A 6 23.85 65.64 4.72
CA PHE A 6 23.58 64.62 3.72
C PHE A 6 24.48 63.44 4.09
N LEU A 7 23.90 62.34 4.58
CA LEU A 7 24.37 60.98 4.35
C LEU A 7 23.24 60.05 4.78
N ALA A 8 22.28 60.00 3.88
CA ALA A 8 21.18 59.07 3.85
C ALA A 8 21.69 57.70 3.34
N LEU A 9 21.03 56.64 3.80
CA LEU A 9 20.98 55.30 3.17
C LEU A 9 22.29 54.54 2.95
N ALA A 10 22.66 53.67 3.90
CA ALA A 10 23.53 52.52 3.60
C ALA A 10 23.18 51.27 4.44
N ALA A 11 21.92 51.11 4.86
CA ALA A 11 21.50 50.02 5.74
C ALA A 11 20.37 49.14 5.16
N VAL A 12 20.21 49.09 3.83
CA VAL A 12 19.13 48.31 3.18
C VAL A 12 19.67 47.58 1.94
N LEU A 13 20.71 46.77 2.07
CA LEU A 13 21.15 45.85 1.00
C LEU A 13 21.74 44.54 1.57
N LEU A 14 21.18 44.03 2.67
CA LEU A 14 21.33 42.62 3.05
C LEU A 14 20.10 41.86 2.52
N ALA A 15 19.86 41.96 1.22
CA ALA A 15 18.91 41.11 0.53
C ALA A 15 19.51 39.71 0.47
N ALA A 16 18.85 38.78 1.15
CA ALA A 16 19.17 37.37 1.21
C ALA A 16 19.40 36.79 -0.20
N THR A 17 20.67 36.57 -0.55
CA THR A 17 21.05 35.71 -1.68
C THR A 17 20.91 34.27 -1.23
N VAL A 18 19.68 33.80 -1.08
CA VAL A 18 19.41 32.36 -1.14
C VAL A 18 19.85 31.89 -2.53
N PRO A 19 20.77 30.92 -2.63
CA PRO A 19 21.31 30.51 -3.92
C PRO A 19 20.18 29.84 -4.72
N VAL A 20 19.67 30.54 -5.73
CA VAL A 20 18.71 30.00 -6.71
C VAL A 20 19.24 28.72 -7.36
N GLU A 21 20.57 28.56 -7.46
CA GLU A 21 21.22 27.32 -7.90
C GLU A 21 20.90 26.09 -7.03
N ALA A 22 20.73 26.24 -5.71
CA ALA A 22 20.46 25.10 -4.82
C ALA A 22 19.02 24.56 -4.98
N ALA A 23 18.07 25.44 -5.32
CA ALA A 23 16.70 25.04 -5.61
C ALA A 23 16.55 24.40 -7.01
N ARG A 24 17.45 24.71 -7.96
CA ARG A 24 17.44 24.12 -9.32
C ARG A 24 18.03 22.71 -9.39
N GLN A 25 18.85 22.31 -8.42
CA GLN A 25 19.53 21.01 -8.40
C GLN A 25 18.84 19.95 -7.55
N ALA A 26 17.79 20.29 -6.81
CA ALA A 26 16.92 19.30 -6.20
C ALA A 26 16.08 18.64 -7.29
N GLN A 27 16.69 17.76 -8.09
CA GLN A 27 15.93 16.76 -8.81
C GLN A 27 15.12 16.01 -7.75
N PRO A 28 13.78 15.92 -7.90
CA PRO A 28 12.99 15.12 -6.98
C PRO A 28 13.58 13.71 -6.99
N VAL A 29 13.95 13.21 -5.81
CA VAL A 29 14.37 11.82 -5.65
C VAL A 29 13.24 10.97 -6.23
N PRO A 30 13.53 10.05 -7.17
CA PRO A 30 12.52 9.16 -7.72
C PRO A 30 11.80 8.47 -6.57
N GLU A 31 10.47 8.50 -6.60
CA GLU A 31 9.68 7.74 -5.62
C GLU A 31 10.07 6.26 -5.74
N PRO A 32 10.31 5.57 -4.61
CA PRO A 32 10.60 4.15 -4.66
C PRO A 32 9.46 3.40 -5.37
N PRO A 33 9.76 2.30 -6.06
CA PRO A 33 8.73 1.52 -6.71
C PRO A 33 7.72 0.99 -5.68
N PRO A 34 6.46 0.79 -6.07
CA PRO A 34 5.45 0.31 -5.15
C PRO A 34 5.77 -1.10 -4.67
N PHE A 35 5.72 -1.33 -3.37
CA PHE A 35 5.85 -2.69 -2.83
C PHE A 35 4.51 -3.44 -2.97
N PRO A 36 4.48 -4.74 -3.36
CA PRO A 36 5.59 -5.64 -3.73
C PRO A 36 6.04 -5.54 -5.20
N GLN A 37 7.30 -5.81 -5.49
CA GLN A 37 7.87 -5.93 -6.84
C GLN A 37 8.13 -7.39 -7.23
N PRO A 38 8.24 -7.72 -8.52
CA PRO A 38 8.59 -9.07 -8.96
C PRO A 38 9.83 -9.61 -8.21
N GLY A 39 9.74 -10.85 -7.72
CA GLY A 39 10.78 -11.47 -6.89
C GLY A 39 10.58 -11.27 -5.38
N ASP A 40 9.73 -10.34 -4.94
CA ASP A 40 9.40 -10.19 -3.53
C ASP A 40 8.43 -11.28 -3.07
N ARG A 41 8.64 -11.80 -1.88
CA ARG A 41 7.57 -12.45 -1.11
C ARG A 41 6.74 -11.36 -0.44
N PHE A 42 5.44 -11.60 -0.29
CA PHE A 42 4.63 -10.75 0.57
C PHE A 42 3.52 -11.49 1.30
N TYR A 43 3.10 -10.90 2.41
CA TYR A 43 1.90 -11.24 3.15
C TYR A 43 0.99 -10.02 3.21
N LEU A 44 -0.29 -10.22 2.92
CA LEU A 44 -1.32 -9.21 3.04
C LEU A 44 -2.40 -9.71 4.01
N SER A 45 -2.68 -8.93 5.04
CA SER A 45 -3.84 -9.15 5.90
C SER A 45 -4.88 -8.05 5.68
N VAL A 46 -6.15 -8.42 5.63
CA VAL A 46 -7.27 -7.49 5.46
C VAL A 46 -8.24 -7.72 6.60
N ARG A 47 -8.74 -6.64 7.21
CA ARG A 47 -9.85 -6.70 8.16
C ARG A 47 -11.05 -5.94 7.61
N GLY A 48 -12.17 -6.65 7.51
CA GLY A 48 -13.46 -6.06 7.18
C GLY A 48 -14.11 -5.39 8.39
N PRO A 49 -15.16 -4.58 8.17
CA PRO A 49 -15.92 -3.97 9.26
C PRO A 49 -16.54 -5.05 10.17
N ALA A 50 -16.65 -4.72 11.46
CA ALA A 50 -17.32 -5.59 12.41
C ALA A 50 -18.85 -5.44 12.35
N ALA A 51 -19.57 -6.54 12.25
CA ALA A 51 -21.02 -6.60 12.31
C ALA A 51 -21.47 -7.77 13.20
N GLY A 52 -22.43 -7.53 14.11
CA GLY A 52 -22.97 -8.58 14.97
C GLY A 52 -21.95 -9.29 15.87
N GLY A 53 -20.86 -8.60 16.25
CA GLY A 53 -19.78 -9.16 17.07
C GLY A 53 -18.76 -10.00 16.29
N ARG A 54 -18.78 -9.98 14.96
CA ARG A 54 -17.78 -10.62 14.11
C ARG A 54 -17.20 -9.64 13.11
N ALA A 55 -15.92 -9.74 12.83
CA ALA A 55 -15.26 -9.02 11.74
C ALA A 55 -14.82 -10.02 10.68
N GLY A 56 -14.94 -9.66 9.40
CA GLY A 56 -14.31 -10.43 8.33
C GLY A 56 -12.79 -10.30 8.40
N PHE A 57 -12.06 -11.34 8.04
CA PHE A 57 -10.63 -11.26 7.77
C PHE A 57 -10.27 -11.96 6.47
N ALA A 58 -9.20 -11.50 5.81
CA ALA A 58 -8.51 -12.24 4.77
C ALA A 58 -7.00 -12.20 5.00
N ARG A 59 -6.33 -13.25 4.54
CA ARG A 59 -4.89 -13.41 4.53
C ARG A 59 -4.49 -13.90 3.15
N VAL A 60 -3.53 -13.23 2.53
CA VAL A 60 -2.93 -13.61 1.25
C VAL A 60 -1.44 -13.77 1.48
N TYR A 61 -0.95 -14.98 1.29
CA TYR A 61 0.48 -15.28 1.23
C TYR A 61 0.86 -15.40 -0.24
N ALA A 62 1.92 -14.73 -0.66
CA ALA A 62 2.33 -14.68 -2.04
C ALA A 62 3.81 -15.03 -2.16
N ASP A 63 4.11 -16.12 -2.86
CA ASP A 63 5.46 -16.56 -3.18
C ASP A 63 5.79 -16.21 -4.64
N PRO A 64 6.96 -15.62 -4.92
CA PRO A 64 7.32 -15.22 -6.28
C PRO A 64 7.55 -16.45 -7.18
N VAL A 65 7.02 -16.39 -8.41
CA VAL A 65 7.19 -17.38 -9.47
C VAL A 65 7.40 -16.64 -10.79
N GLY A 66 8.67 -16.48 -11.20
CA GLY A 66 9.03 -15.62 -12.34
C GLY A 66 8.67 -14.17 -12.04
N ASP A 67 7.92 -13.54 -12.95
CA ASP A 67 7.42 -12.16 -12.81
C ASP A 67 6.04 -12.07 -12.11
N ALA A 68 5.51 -13.20 -11.63
CA ALA A 68 4.21 -13.33 -11.00
C ALA A 68 4.34 -13.91 -9.57
N TRP A 69 3.20 -14.14 -8.93
CA TRP A 69 3.14 -14.79 -7.62
C TRP A 69 2.19 -15.98 -7.62
N ALA A 70 2.59 -17.07 -6.98
CA ALA A 70 1.66 -18.07 -6.51
C ALA A 70 1.06 -17.58 -5.19
N VAL A 71 -0.27 -17.53 -5.08
CA VAL A 71 -0.95 -17.01 -3.90
C VAL A 71 -1.72 -18.10 -3.16
N GLN A 72 -1.69 -18.02 -1.82
CA GLN A 72 -2.54 -18.78 -0.93
C GLN A 72 -3.45 -17.81 -0.17
N ILE A 73 -4.75 -18.02 -0.25
CA ILE A 73 -5.76 -17.15 0.36
C ILE A 73 -6.46 -17.93 1.47
N THR A 74 -6.57 -17.31 2.64
CA THR A 74 -7.46 -17.77 3.72
C THR A 74 -8.35 -16.61 4.14
N CYS A 75 -9.66 -16.79 4.13
CA CYS A 75 -10.57 -15.77 4.64
C CYS A 75 -11.73 -16.38 5.43
N GLY A 76 -12.36 -15.55 6.24
CA GLY A 76 -13.46 -15.95 7.09
C GLY A 76 -13.81 -14.88 8.10
N THR A 77 -14.29 -15.28 9.26
CA THR A 77 -14.74 -14.36 10.32
C THR A 77 -14.00 -14.58 11.63
N VAL A 78 -13.74 -13.50 12.34
CA VAL A 78 -13.17 -13.50 13.69
C VAL A 78 -14.19 -12.93 14.67
N ASP A 79 -14.42 -13.65 15.77
CA ASP A 79 -15.23 -13.16 16.88
C ASP A 79 -14.51 -12.02 17.61
N THR A 80 -15.15 -10.86 17.72
CA THR A 80 -14.48 -9.65 18.23
C THR A 80 -14.28 -9.66 19.73
N LYS A 81 -14.94 -10.56 20.47
CA LYS A 81 -14.79 -10.70 21.92
C LYS A 81 -13.73 -11.72 22.30
N THR A 82 -13.71 -12.84 21.59
CA THR A 82 -12.88 -14.01 21.92
C THR A 82 -11.65 -14.14 21.04
N GLY A 83 -11.59 -13.43 19.90
CA GLY A 83 -10.55 -13.57 18.89
C GLY A 83 -10.61 -14.90 18.14
N LYS A 84 -11.65 -15.71 18.35
CA LYS A 84 -11.78 -17.02 17.71
C LYS A 84 -12.09 -16.86 16.22
N GLU A 85 -11.28 -17.49 15.39
CA GLU A 85 -11.46 -17.49 13.94
C GLU A 85 -12.32 -18.66 13.48
N ARG A 86 -13.11 -18.39 12.45
CA ARG A 86 -13.80 -19.37 11.62
C ARG A 86 -13.34 -19.16 10.19
N ILE A 87 -12.71 -20.19 9.63
CA ILE A 87 -12.33 -20.20 8.22
C ILE A 87 -13.57 -20.47 7.37
N GLU A 88 -13.78 -19.65 6.35
CA GLU A 88 -14.88 -19.79 5.38
C GLU A 88 -14.37 -20.15 3.99
N LEU A 89 -13.13 -19.74 3.68
CA LEU A 89 -12.45 -20.08 2.44
C LEU A 89 -10.97 -20.37 2.70
N GLN A 90 -10.49 -21.43 2.07
CA GLN A 90 -9.07 -21.63 1.74
C GLN A 90 -8.97 -21.79 0.22
N ALA A 91 -8.03 -21.09 -0.42
CA ALA A 91 -7.89 -21.09 -1.86
C ALA A 91 -6.43 -20.92 -2.28
N ILE A 92 -6.14 -21.33 -3.51
CA ILE A 92 -4.85 -21.10 -4.17
C ILE A 92 -5.08 -20.34 -5.48
N GLY A 93 -4.07 -19.64 -5.97
CA GLY A 93 -4.17 -18.99 -7.27
C GLY A 93 -2.91 -18.26 -7.67
N GLU A 94 -3.09 -17.24 -8.51
CA GLU A 94 -2.00 -16.48 -9.12
C GLU A 94 -2.24 -14.98 -8.96
N GLY A 95 -1.17 -14.26 -8.64
CA GLY A 95 -1.12 -12.81 -8.56
C GLY A 95 -0.15 -12.22 -9.56
N GLY A 96 -0.38 -10.97 -9.95
CA GLY A 96 0.47 -10.26 -10.90
C GLY A 96 0.19 -8.77 -10.90
N ARG A 97 1.15 -8.01 -11.47
CA ARG A 97 0.94 -6.61 -11.80
C ARG A 97 0.58 -6.48 -13.27
N ASP A 98 -0.39 -5.63 -13.57
CA ASP A 98 -0.69 -5.28 -14.96
C ASP A 98 0.36 -4.29 -15.52
N ARG A 99 0.20 -3.91 -16.80
CA ARG A 99 1.12 -2.97 -17.48
C ARG A 99 1.15 -1.56 -16.87
N TRP A 100 0.18 -1.21 -16.03
CA TRP A 100 0.10 0.06 -15.32
C TRP A 100 0.60 -0.07 -13.89
N GLY A 101 1.05 -1.27 -13.50
CA GLY A 101 1.56 -1.56 -12.19
C GLY A 101 0.47 -1.93 -11.17
N ASN A 102 -0.80 -2.12 -11.53
CA ASN A 102 -1.81 -2.46 -10.53
C ASN A 102 -1.67 -3.93 -10.09
N LEU A 103 -1.55 -4.17 -8.78
CA LEU A 103 -1.47 -5.53 -8.22
C LEU A 103 -2.87 -6.14 -8.03
N ALA A 104 -3.07 -7.31 -8.63
CA ALA A 104 -4.27 -8.11 -8.46
C ALA A 104 -3.95 -9.61 -8.43
N TRP A 105 -4.90 -10.42 -7.99
CA TRP A 105 -4.79 -11.87 -7.98
C TRP A 105 -6.16 -12.53 -8.18
N THR A 106 -6.10 -13.79 -8.61
CA THR A 106 -7.26 -14.68 -8.74
C THR A 106 -7.08 -15.89 -7.86
N TRP A 107 -8.15 -16.62 -7.58
CA TRP A 107 -8.07 -17.86 -6.80
C TRP A 107 -9.16 -18.87 -7.13
N THR A 108 -8.84 -20.13 -6.81
CA THR A 108 -9.75 -21.27 -6.83
C THR A 108 -9.82 -21.91 -5.44
N PRO A 109 -11.03 -22.10 -4.86
CA PRO A 109 -11.19 -22.74 -3.56
C PRO A 109 -10.60 -24.16 -3.51
N VAL A 110 -9.90 -24.47 -2.42
CA VAL A 110 -9.47 -25.84 -2.12
C VAL A 110 -10.72 -26.68 -1.82
N GLY A 111 -10.93 -27.76 -2.59
CA GLY A 111 -12.14 -28.57 -2.51
C GLY A 111 -13.23 -28.21 -3.53
N GLY A 112 -12.97 -27.24 -4.42
CA GLY A 112 -13.89 -26.81 -5.47
C GLY A 112 -14.88 -25.74 -5.02
N GLY A 113 -15.51 -25.06 -5.98
CA GLY A 113 -16.43 -23.96 -5.73
C GLY A 113 -16.26 -22.80 -6.71
N VAL A 114 -16.85 -21.65 -6.39
CA VAL A 114 -16.78 -20.45 -7.22
C VAL A 114 -15.39 -19.83 -7.10
N THR A 115 -14.74 -19.62 -8.25
CA THR A 115 -13.47 -18.88 -8.35
C THR A 115 -13.68 -17.41 -8.03
N GLY A 116 -12.66 -16.77 -7.47
CA GLY A 116 -12.72 -15.34 -7.13
C GLY A 116 -11.44 -14.60 -7.48
N GLY A 117 -11.39 -13.34 -7.07
CA GLY A 117 -10.25 -12.48 -7.28
C GLY A 117 -10.27 -11.25 -6.38
N GLY A 118 -9.14 -10.60 -6.29
CA GLY A 118 -8.94 -9.42 -5.47
C GLY A 118 -7.79 -8.59 -6.00
N GLY A 119 -7.63 -7.39 -5.45
CA GLY A 119 -6.58 -6.49 -5.87
C GLY A 119 -6.53 -5.23 -5.03
N LEU A 120 -5.48 -4.46 -5.24
CA LEU A 120 -5.29 -3.17 -4.58
C LEU A 120 -6.03 -2.11 -5.38
N LEU A 121 -6.95 -1.41 -4.73
CA LEU A 121 -7.64 -0.24 -5.29
C LEU A 121 -6.75 1.01 -5.22
N ARG A 122 -5.93 1.10 -4.16
CA ARG A 122 -4.94 2.15 -3.96
C ARG A 122 -3.77 1.60 -3.16
N GLU A 123 -2.57 1.93 -3.60
CA GLU A 123 -1.33 1.60 -2.91
C GLU A 123 -0.93 2.78 -2.03
N ASN A 124 -1.10 2.63 -0.71
CA ASN A 124 -0.70 3.61 0.29
C ASN A 124 0.45 3.01 1.12
N GLY A 125 1.60 2.78 0.47
CA GLY A 125 2.71 2.08 1.08
C GLY A 125 2.31 0.69 1.59
N LEU A 126 2.58 0.41 2.86
CA LEU A 126 2.28 -0.87 3.50
C LEU A 126 0.83 -1.01 4.00
N THR A 127 -0.03 -0.02 3.77
CA THR A 127 -1.45 -0.04 4.19
C THR A 127 -2.41 0.19 3.02
N PRO A 128 -2.48 -0.72 2.03
CA PRO A 128 -3.26 -0.49 0.82
C PRO A 128 -4.78 -0.59 1.05
N ASP A 129 -5.55 0.02 0.15
CA ASP A 129 -6.99 -0.21 0.05
C ASP A 129 -7.23 -1.46 -0.81
N VAL A 130 -7.92 -2.48 -0.28
CA VAL A 130 -8.07 -3.79 -0.92
C VAL A 130 -9.52 -4.09 -1.25
N HIS A 131 -9.75 -4.60 -2.45
CA HIS A 131 -11.01 -5.22 -2.84
C HIS A 131 -10.83 -6.73 -3.01
N MET A 132 -11.77 -7.51 -2.47
CA MET A 132 -11.80 -8.97 -2.64
C MET A 132 -13.23 -9.43 -2.93
N ALA A 133 -13.35 -10.42 -3.81
CA ALA A 133 -14.61 -11.11 -4.05
C ALA A 133 -15.08 -11.87 -2.79
N PRO A 134 -16.40 -12.00 -2.56
CA PRO A 134 -16.95 -12.82 -1.48
C PRO A 134 -16.45 -14.27 -1.54
N PRO A 135 -16.28 -14.95 -0.38
CA PRO A 135 -16.66 -14.51 0.97
C PRO A 135 -15.60 -13.63 1.65
N CYS A 136 -14.50 -13.29 0.98
CA CYS A 136 -13.44 -12.50 1.60
C CYS A 136 -13.86 -11.03 1.77
N PRO A 137 -13.48 -10.38 2.89
CA PRO A 137 -13.77 -8.96 3.09
C PRO A 137 -12.94 -8.07 2.17
N SER A 138 -13.50 -6.90 1.85
CA SER A 138 -12.76 -5.75 1.33
C SER A 138 -12.50 -4.74 2.46
N GLY A 139 -11.45 -3.93 2.34
CA GLY A 139 -11.10 -2.93 3.35
C GLY A 139 -9.64 -2.51 3.30
N VAL A 140 -9.17 -1.85 4.35
CA VAL A 140 -7.75 -1.53 4.51
C VAL A 140 -6.98 -2.81 4.81
N GLY A 141 -5.89 -3.00 4.08
CA GLY A 141 -4.94 -4.07 4.27
C GLY A 141 -3.70 -3.62 5.02
N GLU A 142 -2.96 -4.59 5.54
CA GLU A 142 -1.60 -4.44 6.06
C GLU A 142 -0.70 -5.41 5.29
N LEU A 143 0.33 -4.86 4.66
CA LEU A 143 1.19 -5.57 3.72
C LEU A 143 2.62 -5.63 4.29
N SER A 144 3.24 -6.80 4.24
CA SER A 144 4.61 -7.06 4.71
C SER A 144 5.33 -8.01 3.76
N SER A 145 6.66 -8.08 3.84
CA SER A 145 7.50 -9.01 3.07
C SER A 145 7.37 -10.48 3.49
N GLY A 146 6.70 -10.76 4.61
CA GLY A 146 6.46 -12.13 5.09
C GLY A 146 7.72 -12.88 5.54
N ASP A 147 8.83 -12.18 5.75
CA ASP A 147 10.07 -12.63 6.40
C ASP A 147 10.04 -12.44 7.93
#